data_AF-A0A382NBQ3-F1
#
_entry.id   AF-A0A382NBQ3-F1
#
_cell.length_a   1.000
_cell.length_b   1.000
_cell.length_c   1.000
_cell.angle_alpha   90.00
_cell.angle_beta   90.00
_cell.angle_gamma   90.00
#
_symmetry.space_group_name_H-M   'P 1'
#
loop_
_entity.id
_entity.type
_entity.pdbx_description
1 polymer ?
#
loop_
_entity_poly.entity_id
_entity_poly.type
_entity_poly.pdbx_seq_one_letter_code
_entity_poly.pdbx_strand_id
1 'polypeptide(L)'
;MRFSEFKQTLKTNPMLEYDPKTTDKQLKDLIIQRLRTEDDRDMLDKIYQALNKSTLDERISGVLATDEDAKGKLKVFAGIVMNTEGTFEEKNNFVQNYNSGFIDTDKLRSPNQVHSYNEWIMGDTFVKRVFNELYKYTPQGIGAGEYALAVLSPNIQFSGRSAEMAGDLVIDGVMTEVKAKASAGGRFYDGRKAKMNQRAVEGKFKSLGIEVGKGISANMFVRHRPNIDPNELPSLVDTIIKGAFTFIKDDESQKLRSALTNGDSNVIKKEWGLLSYPNYQRMSKFESMLLLDGPKAHSLYFTDVEAVSSILKVGQPYVCGPDQQVHPQIEFAI
;
A
#
# COMPACT_ATOMS: atom_id res chain seq x y z
N MET A 1 -24.65 -10.99 -51.91
CA MET A 1 -23.69 -10.68 -50.83
C MET A 1 -22.63 -11.77 -50.79
N ARG A 2 -21.38 -11.44 -51.11
CA ARG A 2 -20.25 -12.38 -51.16
C ARG A 2 -19.12 -11.91 -50.24
N PHE A 3 -18.45 -12.90 -49.67
CA PHE A 3 -17.55 -12.93 -48.51
C PHE A 3 -16.22 -12.15 -48.63
N SER A 4 -16.12 -11.16 -49.51
CA SER A 4 -14.84 -10.47 -49.83
C SER A 4 -14.67 -9.08 -49.18
N GLU A 5 -15.67 -8.56 -48.46
CA GLU A 5 -15.63 -7.20 -47.89
C GLU A 5 -15.29 -7.13 -46.39
N PHE A 6 -14.89 -8.25 -45.76
CA PHE A 6 -14.60 -8.32 -44.31
C PHE A 6 -13.10 -8.38 -43.94
N LYS A 7 -12.19 -8.00 -44.84
CA LYS A 7 -10.73 -8.01 -44.57
C LYS A 7 -10.10 -6.61 -44.63
N GLN A 8 -10.62 -5.66 -43.87
CA GLN A 8 -9.91 -4.39 -43.67
C GLN A 8 -10.01 -3.77 -42.27
N THR A 9 -10.10 -4.59 -41.23
CA THR A 9 -9.98 -4.15 -39.84
C THR A 9 -9.27 -5.22 -39.02
N LEU A 10 -8.47 -4.79 -38.05
CA LEU A 10 -7.54 -5.54 -37.19
C LEU A 10 -6.09 -5.59 -37.70
N LYS A 11 -5.43 -4.42 -37.78
CA LYS A 11 -4.03 -4.35 -37.32
C LYS A 11 -4.05 -4.43 -35.80
N THR A 12 -4.20 -5.64 -35.26
CA THR A 12 -3.84 -5.93 -33.88
C THR A 12 -2.33 -5.74 -33.77
N ASN A 13 -1.89 -4.68 -33.10
CA ASN A 13 -0.56 -4.71 -32.48
C ASN A 13 -0.58 -5.89 -31.50
N PRO A 14 0.22 -6.94 -31.69
CA PRO A 14 0.25 -8.03 -30.73
C PRO A 14 0.74 -7.46 -29.40
N MET A 15 -0.10 -7.56 -28.36
CA MET A 15 0.36 -7.42 -26.98
C MET A 15 1.40 -8.52 -26.76
N LEU A 16 2.65 -8.12 -26.53
CA LEU A 16 3.69 -9.03 -26.08
C LEU A 16 3.69 -9.01 -24.55
N GLU A 17 3.26 -10.14 -23.97
CA GLU A 17 3.54 -10.45 -22.56
C GLU A 17 5.05 -10.43 -22.34
N TYR A 18 5.50 -9.71 -21.30
CA TYR A 18 6.92 -9.65 -20.95
C TYR A 18 7.29 -10.88 -20.11
N ASP A 19 8.34 -11.60 -20.51
CA ASP A 19 8.95 -12.65 -19.70
C ASP A 19 9.63 -12.02 -18.47
N PRO A 20 9.22 -12.37 -17.23
CA PRO A 20 9.82 -11.87 -15.99
C PRO A 20 11.33 -12.08 -15.86
N LYS A 21 11.95 -12.91 -16.72
CA LYS A 21 13.40 -13.19 -16.74
C LYS A 21 14.20 -12.30 -17.68
N THR A 22 13.54 -11.39 -18.39
CA THR A 22 14.19 -10.50 -19.34
C THR A 22 15.11 -9.53 -18.60
N THR A 23 16.38 -9.50 -19.00
CA THR A 23 17.44 -8.70 -18.37
C THR A 23 17.31 -7.21 -18.71
N ASP A 24 17.89 -6.33 -17.88
CA ASP A 24 17.91 -4.88 -18.11
C ASP A 24 18.44 -4.47 -19.49
N LYS A 25 19.36 -5.26 -20.05
CA LYS A 25 19.89 -5.05 -21.41
C LYS A 25 18.84 -5.36 -22.47
N GLN A 26 18.09 -6.44 -22.30
CA GLN A 26 17.01 -6.81 -23.21
C GLN A 26 15.82 -5.85 -23.10
N LEU A 27 15.53 -5.33 -21.90
CA LEU A 27 14.53 -4.28 -21.71
C LEU A 27 14.93 -2.98 -22.43
N LYS A 28 16.22 -2.59 -22.34
CA LYS A 28 16.78 -1.46 -23.11
C LYS A 28 16.68 -1.70 -24.62
N ASP A 29 17.01 -2.89 -25.10
CA ASP A 29 16.94 -3.23 -26.52
C ASP A 29 15.48 -3.25 -27.03
N LEU A 30 14.52 -3.65 -26.19
CA LEU A 30 13.07 -3.59 -26.48
C LEU A 30 12.56 -2.14 -26.55
N ILE A 31 13.03 -1.27 -25.65
CA ILE A 31 12.74 0.16 -25.68
C ILE A 31 13.32 0.77 -26.95
N ILE A 32 14.59 0.49 -27.28
CA ILE A 32 15.25 0.94 -28.52
C ILE A 32 14.51 0.44 -29.76
N GLN A 33 14.03 -0.80 -29.77
CA GLN A 33 13.23 -1.36 -30.87
C GLN A 33 11.85 -0.72 -31.03
N ARG A 34 11.29 -0.10 -29.99
CA ARG A 34 10.03 0.66 -30.06
C ARG A 34 10.23 2.09 -30.56
N LEU A 35 11.42 2.67 -30.38
CA LEU A 35 11.80 4.01 -30.85
C LEU A 35 12.13 4.03 -32.35
N ARG A 36 11.17 3.67 -33.20
CA ARG A 36 11.41 3.48 -34.64
C ARG A 36 11.33 4.78 -35.47
N THR A 37 10.93 5.90 -34.89
CA THR A 37 10.82 7.20 -35.58
C THR A 37 11.59 8.31 -34.84
N GLU A 38 12.00 9.37 -35.55
CA GLU A 38 12.66 10.54 -34.95
C GLU A 38 11.73 11.24 -33.91
N ASP A 39 10.42 11.26 -34.16
CA ASP A 39 9.41 11.83 -33.27
C ASP A 39 9.38 11.16 -31.88
N ASP A 40 9.60 9.84 -31.81
CA ASP A 40 9.63 9.09 -30.56
C ASP A 40 10.89 9.43 -29.73
N ARG A 41 12.01 9.71 -30.41
CA ARG A 41 13.25 10.14 -29.77
C ARG A 41 13.14 11.56 -29.23
N ASP A 42 12.53 12.46 -29.98
CA ASP A 42 12.29 13.84 -29.54
C ASP A 42 11.31 13.88 -28.36
N MET A 43 10.27 13.05 -28.37
CA MET A 43 9.35 12.91 -27.24
C MET A 43 10.06 12.38 -26.00
N LEU A 44 10.90 11.34 -26.15
CA LEU A 44 11.72 10.84 -25.05
C LEU A 44 12.62 11.89 -24.45
N ASP A 45 13.27 12.68 -25.31
CA ASP A 45 14.19 13.73 -24.86
C ASP A 45 13.41 14.84 -24.13
N LYS A 46 12.21 15.20 -24.62
CA LYS A 46 11.30 16.12 -23.92
C LYS A 46 10.85 15.59 -22.55
N ILE A 47 10.48 14.31 -22.45
CA ILE A 47 10.15 13.68 -21.17
C ILE A 47 11.36 13.74 -20.24
N TYR A 48 12.53 13.34 -20.71
CA TYR A 48 13.76 13.34 -19.92
C TYR A 48 14.14 14.76 -19.45
N GLN A 49 14.03 15.75 -20.32
CA GLN A 49 14.28 17.16 -19.97
C GLN A 49 13.26 17.71 -18.97
N ALA A 50 11.96 17.40 -19.12
CA ALA A 50 10.95 17.82 -18.15
C ALA A 50 11.21 17.19 -16.79
N LEU A 51 11.62 15.92 -16.75
CA LEU A 51 11.97 15.23 -15.52
C LEU A 51 13.19 15.84 -14.83
N ASN A 52 14.25 16.15 -15.58
CA ASN A 52 15.44 16.80 -15.01
C ASN A 52 15.19 18.26 -14.58
N LYS A 53 14.28 18.96 -15.25
CA LYS A 53 13.86 20.32 -14.85
C LYS A 53 12.97 20.31 -13.61
N SER A 54 12.22 19.23 -13.43
CA SER A 54 11.40 19.04 -12.26
C SER A 54 12.29 18.67 -11.06
N THR A 55 11.86 18.99 -9.84
CA THR A 55 12.52 18.55 -8.59
C THR A 55 12.33 17.05 -8.33
N LEU A 56 12.19 16.23 -9.38
CA LEU A 56 11.95 14.80 -9.24
C LEU A 56 13.07 14.14 -8.45
N ASP A 57 14.33 14.46 -8.75
CA ASP A 57 15.47 13.98 -7.98
C ASP A 57 15.29 14.24 -6.49
N GLU A 58 14.92 15.46 -6.07
CA GLU A 58 14.65 15.79 -4.66
C GLU A 58 13.50 14.95 -4.07
N ARG A 59 12.42 14.73 -4.83
CA ARG A 59 11.26 13.92 -4.40
C ARG A 59 11.61 12.44 -4.18
N ILE A 60 12.57 11.91 -4.96
CA ILE A 60 13.02 10.52 -4.84
C ILE A 60 14.27 10.39 -3.94
N SER A 61 14.99 11.48 -3.67
CA SER A 61 16.30 11.52 -2.98
C SER A 61 16.30 10.90 -1.58
N GLY A 62 15.20 11.01 -0.82
CA GLY A 62 15.11 10.47 0.55
C GLY A 62 15.26 8.95 0.64
N VAL A 63 14.97 8.21 -0.43
CA VAL A 63 15.11 6.75 -0.52
C VAL A 63 16.45 6.35 -1.17
N LEU A 64 17.12 7.30 -1.83
CA LEU A 64 18.21 7.08 -2.79
C LEU A 64 19.61 7.41 -2.27
N ALA A 65 19.77 7.61 -0.97
CA ALA A 65 21.08 7.79 -0.35
C ALA A 65 22.03 6.57 -0.47
N THR A 66 21.61 5.51 -1.16
CA THR A 66 22.48 4.43 -1.63
C THR A 66 22.60 4.47 -3.16
N ASP A 67 23.80 4.86 -3.60
CA ASP A 67 24.39 5.10 -4.93
C ASP A 67 23.73 4.49 -6.21
N GLU A 68 23.92 5.20 -7.34
CA GLU A 68 23.56 4.88 -8.75
C GLU A 68 22.07 4.76 -9.17
N ASP A 69 21.13 4.59 -8.24
CA ASP A 69 19.76 4.14 -8.57
C ASP A 69 18.75 5.23 -9.02
N ALA A 70 19.03 6.51 -8.71
CA ALA A 70 18.15 7.65 -9.03
C ALA A 70 17.91 7.79 -10.55
N LYS A 71 19.01 7.75 -11.31
CA LYS A 71 18.99 7.80 -12.78
C LYS A 71 18.32 6.56 -13.38
N GLY A 72 18.39 5.41 -12.69
CA GLY A 72 17.67 4.19 -13.06
C GLY A 72 16.16 4.39 -12.98
N LYS A 73 15.66 4.94 -11.87
CA LYS A 73 14.23 5.18 -11.66
C LYS A 73 13.65 6.27 -12.56
N LEU A 74 14.41 7.32 -12.87
CA LEU A 74 14.07 8.32 -13.90
C LEU A 74 13.82 7.67 -15.26
N LYS A 75 14.74 6.79 -15.69
CA LYS A 75 14.60 6.04 -16.95
C LYS A 75 13.40 5.09 -16.91
N VAL A 76 13.14 4.45 -15.77
CA VAL A 76 11.94 3.62 -15.60
C VAL A 76 10.67 4.45 -15.72
N PHE A 77 10.58 5.60 -15.04
CA PHE A 77 9.42 6.48 -15.17
C PHE A 77 9.23 6.97 -16.61
N ALA A 78 10.29 7.48 -17.25
CA ALA A 78 10.23 7.90 -18.66
C ALA A 78 9.82 6.74 -19.58
N GLY A 79 10.35 5.54 -19.33
CA GLY A 79 9.99 4.32 -20.04
C GLY A 79 8.52 3.94 -19.83
N ILE A 80 7.99 4.06 -18.62
CA ILE A 80 6.58 3.80 -18.32
C ILE A 80 5.68 4.81 -19.06
N VAL A 81 5.98 6.10 -19.00
CA VAL A 81 5.23 7.14 -19.74
C VAL A 81 5.23 6.85 -21.25
N MET A 82 6.39 6.51 -21.83
CA MET A 82 6.48 6.22 -23.26
C MET A 82 5.77 4.93 -23.67
N ASN A 83 5.84 3.89 -22.85
CA ASN A 83 5.22 2.60 -23.13
C ASN A 83 3.73 2.58 -22.80
N THR A 84 3.23 3.55 -22.04
CA THR A 84 1.79 3.74 -21.83
C THR A 84 1.14 4.12 -23.14
N GLU A 85 0.04 3.45 -23.46
CA GLU A 85 -0.75 3.72 -24.65
C GLU A 85 -1.27 5.17 -24.64
N GLY A 86 -1.01 5.90 -25.72
CA GLY A 86 -1.47 7.27 -25.89
C GLY A 86 -0.93 7.89 -27.17
N THR A 87 -1.60 8.93 -27.63
CA THR A 87 -1.19 9.72 -28.78
C THR A 87 0.04 10.57 -28.45
N PHE A 88 0.70 11.10 -29.49
CA PHE A 88 1.78 12.06 -29.30
C PHE A 88 1.30 13.32 -28.55
N GLU A 89 0.08 13.78 -28.84
CA GLU A 89 -0.51 14.97 -28.20
C GLU A 89 -0.75 14.75 -26.71
N GLU A 90 -1.31 13.59 -26.32
CA GLU A 90 -1.51 13.22 -24.91
C GLU A 90 -0.18 13.20 -24.15
N LYS A 91 0.87 12.60 -24.74
CA LYS A 91 2.21 12.56 -24.15
C LYS A 91 2.83 13.96 -24.06
N ASN A 92 2.66 14.79 -25.09
CA ASN A 92 3.16 16.17 -25.08
C ASN A 92 2.47 16.98 -23.98
N ASN A 93 1.14 16.86 -23.83
CA ASN A 93 0.37 17.53 -22.80
C ASN A 93 0.77 17.06 -21.40
N PHE A 94 1.04 15.76 -21.22
CA PHE A 94 1.59 15.23 -19.98
C PHE A 94 2.91 15.92 -19.61
N VAL A 95 3.85 15.98 -20.55
CA VAL A 95 5.17 16.58 -20.32
C VAL A 95 5.07 18.07 -19.99
N GLN A 96 4.23 18.81 -20.71
CA GLN A 96 4.05 20.25 -20.50
C GLN A 96 3.48 20.58 -19.12
N ASN A 97 2.62 19.72 -18.57
CA ASN A 97 1.95 19.93 -17.29
C ASN A 97 2.63 19.23 -16.11
N TYR A 98 3.67 18.41 -16.36
CA TYR A 98 4.29 17.57 -15.34
C TYR A 98 4.79 18.34 -14.11
N ASN A 99 5.36 19.54 -14.31
CA ASN A 99 5.88 20.36 -13.20
C ASN A 99 4.77 20.83 -12.23
N SER A 100 3.55 20.98 -12.71
CA SER A 100 2.39 21.36 -11.89
C SER A 100 1.88 20.20 -11.04
N GLY A 101 2.21 18.96 -11.42
CA GLY A 101 1.69 17.75 -10.81
C GLY A 101 0.32 17.33 -11.35
N PHE A 102 -0.05 16.11 -10.99
CA PHE A 102 -1.23 15.39 -11.45
C PHE A 102 -2.05 14.79 -10.29
N ILE A 103 -1.65 15.03 -9.05
CA ILE A 103 -2.38 14.57 -7.86
C ILE A 103 -2.91 15.79 -7.11
N ASP A 104 -4.23 15.87 -6.96
CA ASP A 104 -4.90 16.80 -6.04
C ASP A 104 -4.74 16.26 -4.61
N THR A 105 -3.78 16.83 -3.88
CA THR A 105 -3.44 16.38 -2.52
C THR A 105 -4.52 16.75 -1.50
N ASP A 106 -5.23 17.87 -1.69
CA ASP A 106 -6.34 18.28 -0.83
C ASP A 106 -7.49 17.26 -0.92
N LYS A 107 -7.82 16.84 -2.15
CA LYS A 107 -8.84 15.82 -2.38
C LYS A 107 -8.38 14.44 -1.90
N LEU A 108 -7.13 14.05 -2.16
CA LEU A 108 -6.57 12.77 -1.70
C LEU A 108 -6.59 12.65 -0.17
N ARG A 109 -6.35 13.77 0.53
CA ARG A 109 -6.28 13.86 2.00
C ARG A 109 -7.59 14.23 2.68
N SER A 110 -8.69 14.26 1.94
CA SER A 110 -10.00 14.55 2.52
C SER A 110 -10.35 13.47 3.57
N PRO A 111 -10.46 13.85 4.86
CA PRO A 111 -10.44 12.89 5.95
C PRO A 111 -11.72 12.05 5.99
N ASN A 112 -11.54 10.76 6.25
CA ASN A 112 -12.60 9.78 6.48
C ASN A 112 -13.59 9.61 5.32
N GLN A 113 -13.20 10.05 4.12
CA GLN A 113 -13.99 9.93 2.91
C GLN A 113 -13.34 8.96 1.93
N VAL A 114 -14.16 8.10 1.34
CA VAL A 114 -13.74 7.28 0.21
C VAL A 114 -13.77 8.14 -1.04
N HIS A 115 -12.66 8.19 -1.76
CA HIS A 115 -12.59 8.83 -3.06
C HIS A 115 -12.27 7.82 -4.15
N SER A 116 -12.90 7.99 -5.32
CA SER A 116 -12.39 7.38 -6.54
C SER A 116 -11.07 8.04 -6.93
N TYR A 117 -10.15 7.29 -7.51
CA TYR A 117 -8.93 7.85 -8.09
C TYR A 117 -9.24 8.95 -9.12
N ASN A 118 -10.39 8.89 -9.78
CA ASN A 118 -10.83 9.93 -10.72
C ASN A 118 -11.08 11.29 -10.07
N GLU A 119 -11.29 11.35 -8.75
CA GLU A 119 -11.54 12.60 -8.05
C GLU A 119 -10.25 13.35 -7.74
N TRP A 120 -9.11 12.66 -7.59
CA TRP A 120 -7.83 13.28 -7.22
C TRP A 120 -6.71 13.10 -8.24
N ILE A 121 -6.85 12.19 -9.22
CA ILE A 121 -5.96 12.18 -10.40
C ILE A 121 -6.44 13.26 -11.36
N MET A 122 -5.67 14.33 -11.44
CA MET A 122 -5.88 15.46 -12.34
C MET A 122 -5.40 15.14 -13.75
N GLY A 123 -5.83 15.97 -14.72
CA GLY A 123 -5.43 15.85 -16.12
C GLY A 123 -6.31 14.90 -16.93
N ASP A 124 -5.80 14.50 -18.09
CA ASP A 124 -6.54 13.71 -19.06
C ASP A 124 -6.53 12.20 -18.76
N THR A 125 -7.15 11.42 -19.63
CA THR A 125 -7.19 9.96 -19.48
C THR A 125 -5.81 9.30 -19.61
N PHE A 126 -4.84 9.95 -20.24
CA PHE A 126 -3.49 9.44 -20.38
C PHE A 126 -2.77 9.46 -19.03
N VAL A 127 -2.91 10.52 -18.24
CA VAL A 127 -2.38 10.58 -16.87
C VAL A 127 -2.86 9.40 -16.02
N LYS A 128 -4.13 9.02 -16.14
CA LYS A 128 -4.71 7.87 -15.43
C LYS A 128 -4.10 6.55 -15.87
N ARG A 129 -3.86 6.37 -17.18
CA ARG A 129 -3.17 5.18 -17.69
C ARG A 129 -1.74 5.12 -17.15
N VAL A 130 -1.02 6.24 -17.15
CA VAL A 130 0.32 6.34 -16.57
C VAL A 130 0.30 6.01 -15.07
N PHE A 131 -0.64 6.56 -14.30
CA PHE A 131 -0.79 6.24 -12.88
C PHE A 131 -1.00 4.73 -12.67
N ASN A 132 -1.85 4.09 -13.45
CA ASN A 132 -2.13 2.66 -13.33
C ASN A 132 -0.90 1.78 -13.66
N GLU A 133 -0.08 2.18 -14.63
CA GLU A 133 1.18 1.48 -14.91
C GLU A 133 2.21 1.68 -13.79
N LEU A 134 2.31 2.91 -13.26
CA LEU A 134 3.18 3.21 -12.12
C LEU A 134 2.74 2.49 -10.84
N TYR A 135 1.43 2.31 -10.63
CA TYR A 135 0.88 1.62 -9.46
C TYR A 135 1.35 0.16 -9.39
N LYS A 136 1.53 -0.49 -10.55
CA LYS A 136 2.03 -1.87 -10.68
C LYS A 136 3.54 -1.97 -10.45
N TYR A 137 4.27 -0.87 -10.59
CA TYR A 137 5.71 -0.83 -10.40
C TYR A 137 6.05 -0.68 -8.91
N THR A 138 6.57 -1.75 -8.31
CA THR A 138 6.97 -1.81 -6.90
C THR A 138 8.49 -2.02 -6.78
N PRO A 139 9.29 -0.94 -6.79
CA PRO A 139 10.72 -1.03 -6.49
C PRO A 139 10.98 -1.69 -5.14
N GLN A 140 12.19 -2.23 -4.96
CA GLN A 140 12.58 -2.78 -3.67
C GLN A 140 12.42 -1.73 -2.54
N GLY A 141 11.62 -2.09 -1.53
CA GLY A 141 11.38 -1.24 -0.37
C GLY A 141 10.40 -0.09 -0.59
N ILE A 142 9.69 -0.04 -1.74
CA ILE A 142 8.64 0.91 -2.03
C ILE A 142 7.34 0.13 -2.29
N GLY A 143 6.28 0.46 -1.56
CA GLY A 143 4.97 -0.16 -1.71
C GLY A 143 4.27 0.21 -3.02
N ALA A 144 3.24 -0.56 -3.38
CA ALA A 144 2.41 -0.25 -4.55
C ALA A 144 1.76 1.13 -4.39
N GLY A 145 1.68 1.88 -5.48
CA GLY A 145 1.09 3.23 -5.50
C GLY A 145 1.94 4.34 -4.87
N GLU A 146 2.86 4.06 -3.95
CA GLU A 146 3.73 5.07 -3.34
C GLU A 146 4.60 5.78 -4.38
N TYR A 147 5.22 5.00 -5.27
CA TYR A 147 6.01 5.55 -6.36
C TYR A 147 5.17 6.42 -7.29
N ALA A 148 3.98 5.94 -7.67
CA ALA A 148 3.05 6.68 -8.53
C ALA A 148 2.67 8.04 -7.91
N LEU A 149 2.34 8.06 -6.62
CA LEU A 149 1.99 9.29 -5.90
C LEU A 149 3.16 10.28 -5.85
N ALA A 150 4.37 9.81 -5.49
CA ALA A 150 5.54 10.67 -5.35
C ALA A 150 6.03 11.26 -6.68
N VAL A 151 6.03 10.48 -7.76
CA VAL A 151 6.53 10.98 -9.06
C VAL A 151 5.51 11.83 -9.81
N LEU A 152 4.22 11.70 -9.52
CA LEU A 152 3.16 12.47 -10.19
C LEU A 152 2.74 13.73 -9.42
N SER A 153 3.34 14.04 -8.26
CA SER A 153 3.04 15.25 -7.50
C SER A 153 4.30 15.96 -7.03
N PRO A 154 4.39 17.30 -7.12
CA PRO A 154 5.47 18.06 -6.46
C PRO A 154 5.32 18.06 -4.93
N ASN A 155 4.11 17.85 -4.41
CA ASN A 155 3.80 17.95 -2.98
C ASN A 155 3.88 16.61 -2.24
N ILE A 156 4.28 15.55 -2.93
CA ILE A 156 4.43 14.21 -2.37
C ILE A 156 5.88 13.79 -2.51
N GLN A 157 6.48 13.42 -1.40
CA GLN A 157 7.87 12.98 -1.33
C GLN A 157 7.95 11.68 -0.57
N PHE A 158 8.99 10.89 -0.83
CA PHE A 158 9.27 9.79 0.06
C PHE A 158 9.77 10.31 1.40
N SER A 159 9.24 9.73 2.48
CA SER A 159 9.80 9.91 3.79
C SER A 159 11.20 9.27 3.79
N GLY A 160 12.24 10.06 4.04
CA GLY A 160 13.61 9.57 3.92
C GLY A 160 13.93 8.49 4.96
N ARG A 161 14.96 7.67 4.70
CA ARG A 161 15.29 6.50 5.55
C ARG A 161 15.85 6.81 6.95
N SER A 162 15.88 8.07 7.40
CA SER A 162 16.43 8.40 8.73
C SER A 162 15.50 7.91 9.84
N ALA A 163 16.04 7.58 11.01
CA ALA A 163 15.25 7.10 12.15
C ALA A 163 14.27 8.16 12.74
N GLU A 164 14.39 9.41 12.28
CA GLU A 164 13.59 10.57 12.70
C GLU A 164 12.39 10.81 11.77
N MET A 165 12.49 10.41 10.50
CA MET A 165 11.37 10.41 9.56
C MET A 165 10.67 9.05 9.57
N ALA A 166 9.34 9.09 9.73
CA ALA A 166 8.54 7.94 10.04
C ALA A 166 7.19 7.95 9.30
N GLY A 167 7.07 7.10 8.28
CA GLY A 167 5.97 7.03 7.31
C GLY A 167 6.54 6.59 5.96
N ASP A 168 5.70 6.30 4.98
CA ASP A 168 6.17 5.94 3.64
C ASP A 168 6.35 7.20 2.78
N LEU A 169 5.39 8.14 2.90
CA LEU A 169 5.36 9.39 2.16
C LEU A 169 5.22 10.60 3.09
N VAL A 170 5.67 11.75 2.62
CA VAL A 170 5.33 13.07 3.14
C VAL A 170 4.38 13.71 2.13
N ILE A 171 3.11 13.92 2.51
CA ILE A 171 2.06 14.49 1.64
C ILE A 171 1.69 15.87 2.21
N ASP A 172 2.02 16.94 1.48
CA ASP A 172 2.04 18.34 1.95
C ASP A 172 2.47 18.48 3.42
N GLY A 173 3.67 17.98 3.71
CA GLY A 173 4.32 18.09 5.03
C GLY A 173 3.86 17.09 6.09
N VAL A 174 2.85 16.24 5.81
CA VAL A 174 2.34 15.27 6.79
C VAL A 174 2.89 13.87 6.54
N MET A 175 3.47 13.28 7.59
CA MET A 175 4.01 11.93 7.57
C MET A 175 2.89 10.90 7.40
N THR A 176 2.82 10.29 6.22
CA THR A 176 1.73 9.40 5.82
C THR A 176 2.23 8.00 5.54
N GLU A 177 1.65 7.03 6.23
CA GLU A 177 1.78 5.61 5.92
C GLU A 177 0.84 5.23 4.77
N VAL A 178 1.33 4.45 3.81
CA VAL A 178 0.53 4.01 2.66
C VAL A 178 0.33 2.50 2.72
N LYS A 179 -0.93 2.05 2.65
CA LYS A 179 -1.25 0.63 2.48
C LYS A 179 -2.07 0.42 1.24
N ALA A 180 -1.41 -0.13 0.23
CA ALA A 180 -1.98 -0.42 -1.06
C ALA A 180 -2.36 -1.90 -1.21
N LYS A 181 -3.57 -2.14 -1.73
CA LYS A 181 -4.03 -3.45 -2.18
C LYS A 181 -3.69 -3.59 -3.65
N ALA A 182 -2.81 -4.55 -3.95
CA ALA A 182 -2.61 -5.04 -5.31
C ALA A 182 -3.44 -6.32 -5.52
N SER A 183 -3.23 -7.33 -4.68
CA SER A 183 -4.00 -8.60 -4.69
C SER A 183 -4.69 -8.90 -3.36
N ALA A 184 -4.13 -8.46 -2.25
CA ALA A 184 -4.69 -8.65 -0.91
C ALA A 184 -4.51 -7.39 -0.05
N GLY A 185 -5.36 -7.25 0.97
CA GLY A 185 -5.25 -6.15 1.94
C GLY A 185 -3.90 -6.09 2.66
N GLY A 186 -3.51 -4.86 3.02
CA GLY A 186 -2.36 -4.60 3.87
C GLY A 186 -2.61 -5.02 5.32
N ARG A 187 -1.56 -5.04 6.13
CA ARG A 187 -1.64 -5.22 7.59
C ARG A 187 -1.10 -3.98 8.27
N PHE A 188 -1.71 -3.58 9.39
CA PHE A 188 -1.16 -2.55 10.26
C PHE A 188 -0.06 -3.16 11.14
N TYR A 189 1.08 -3.48 10.51
CA TYR A 189 2.16 -4.27 11.09
C TYR A 189 3.49 -4.11 10.32
N ASP A 190 4.61 -3.98 11.06
CA ASP A 190 5.98 -4.18 10.56
C ASP A 190 6.69 -5.14 11.51
N GLY A 191 7.04 -6.32 11.00
CA GLY A 191 7.59 -7.39 11.84
C GLY A 191 9.00 -7.15 12.36
N ARG A 192 9.73 -6.18 11.81
CA ARG A 192 11.02 -5.78 12.37
C ARG A 192 10.86 -4.88 13.59
N LYS A 193 9.69 -4.23 13.74
CA LYS A 193 9.43 -3.23 14.79
C LYS A 193 8.43 -3.69 15.86
N ALA A 194 7.61 -4.71 15.56
CA ALA A 194 6.46 -5.09 16.40
C ALA A 194 6.79 -5.60 17.79
N LYS A 195 7.95 -6.22 17.99
CA LYS A 195 8.41 -6.71 19.31
C LYS A 195 7.37 -7.57 20.05
N MET A 196 6.54 -8.31 19.31
CA MET A 196 5.50 -9.16 19.88
C MET A 196 6.10 -10.27 20.76
N ASN A 197 5.35 -10.70 21.77
CA ASN A 197 5.73 -11.78 22.68
C ASN A 197 4.77 -12.98 22.56
N GLN A 198 4.67 -13.54 21.36
CA GLN A 198 3.81 -14.70 21.08
C GLN A 198 4.25 -15.95 21.86
N ARG A 199 5.52 -16.03 22.26
CA ARG A 199 6.03 -17.11 23.12
C ARG A 199 5.39 -17.10 24.51
N ALA A 200 5.18 -15.92 25.11
CA ALA A 200 4.48 -15.81 26.39
C ALA A 200 2.99 -16.22 26.25
N VAL A 201 2.36 -15.81 25.15
CA VAL A 201 0.97 -16.20 24.85
C VAL A 201 0.83 -17.71 24.69
N GLU A 202 1.71 -18.33 23.89
CA GLU A 202 1.75 -19.78 23.69
C GLU A 202 1.99 -20.52 25.02
N GLY A 203 2.91 -20.02 25.85
CA GLY A 203 3.17 -20.55 27.18
C GLY A 203 1.94 -20.51 28.09
N LYS A 204 1.18 -19.40 28.07
CA LYS A 204 -0.04 -19.27 28.87
C LYS A 204 -1.14 -20.23 28.40
N PHE A 205 -1.34 -20.39 27.09
CA PHE A 205 -2.26 -21.40 26.56
C PHE A 205 -1.89 -22.82 27.01
N LYS A 206 -0.60 -23.19 26.90
CA LYS A 206 -0.11 -24.51 27.35
C LYS A 206 -0.30 -24.74 28.84
N SER A 207 -0.10 -23.72 29.68
CA SER A 207 -0.32 -23.83 31.13
C SER A 207 -1.79 -24.12 31.51
N LEU A 208 -2.72 -23.77 30.62
CA LEU A 208 -4.15 -24.03 30.77
C LEU A 208 -4.59 -25.32 30.06
N GLY A 209 -3.64 -26.14 29.59
CA GLY A 209 -3.91 -27.41 28.90
C GLY A 209 -4.46 -27.24 27.47
N ILE A 210 -4.33 -26.06 26.86
CA ILE A 210 -4.80 -25.79 25.49
C ILE A 210 -3.66 -26.03 24.50
N GLU A 211 -3.85 -26.95 23.56
CA GLU A 211 -2.92 -27.20 22.47
C GLU A 211 -2.97 -26.07 21.43
N VAL A 212 -1.83 -25.45 21.15
CA VAL A 212 -1.74 -24.30 20.22
C VAL A 212 -1.61 -24.75 18.75
N GLY A 213 -0.99 -25.90 18.48
CA GLY A 213 -0.78 -26.40 17.12
C GLY A 213 -0.10 -25.36 16.21
N LYS A 214 -0.77 -24.98 15.11
CA LYS A 214 -0.30 -23.94 14.16
C LYS A 214 -0.65 -22.51 14.60
N GLY A 215 -1.34 -22.34 15.72
CA GLY A 215 -1.85 -21.07 16.22
C GLY A 215 -3.33 -21.15 16.60
N ILE A 216 -3.78 -20.21 17.41
CA ILE A 216 -5.16 -20.04 17.86
C ILE A 216 -5.77 -18.81 17.19
N SER A 217 -6.70 -19.01 16.25
CA SER A 217 -7.50 -17.93 15.66
C SER A 217 -8.54 -17.42 16.66
N ALA A 218 -9.08 -16.21 16.49
CA ALA A 218 -10.16 -15.76 17.37
C ALA A 218 -11.39 -16.70 17.33
N ASN A 219 -11.69 -17.33 16.19
CA ASN A 219 -12.72 -18.37 16.10
C ASN A 219 -12.41 -19.58 17.00
N MET A 220 -11.16 -20.04 17.01
CA MET A 220 -10.76 -21.17 17.86
C MET A 220 -10.72 -20.76 19.33
N PHE A 221 -10.25 -19.54 19.63
CA PHE A 221 -10.27 -18.99 20.98
C PHE A 221 -11.68 -18.95 21.57
N VAL A 222 -12.68 -18.46 20.81
CA VAL A 222 -14.08 -18.45 21.26
C VAL A 222 -14.62 -19.85 21.57
N ARG A 223 -14.12 -20.90 20.90
CA ARG A 223 -14.48 -22.30 21.18
C ARG A 223 -13.80 -22.85 22.43
N HIS A 224 -12.56 -22.44 22.70
CA HIS A 224 -11.83 -22.86 23.90
C HIS A 224 -12.26 -22.10 25.16
N ARG A 225 -12.61 -20.81 25.01
CA ARG A 225 -12.91 -19.89 26.11
C ARG A 225 -13.88 -20.42 27.17
N PRO A 226 -15.02 -21.08 26.82
CA PRO A 226 -15.96 -21.59 27.82
C PRO A 226 -15.38 -22.67 28.75
N ASN A 227 -14.28 -23.32 28.36
CA ASN A 227 -13.62 -24.37 29.13
C ASN A 227 -12.44 -23.85 29.96
N ILE A 228 -12.18 -22.54 29.94
CA ILE A 228 -11.12 -21.90 30.70
C ILE A 228 -11.66 -21.52 32.07
N ASP A 229 -10.90 -21.79 33.14
CA ASP A 229 -11.25 -21.33 34.49
C ASP A 229 -11.54 -19.81 34.47
N PRO A 230 -12.73 -19.37 34.92
CA PRO A 230 -13.07 -17.96 34.98
C PRO A 230 -12.06 -17.07 35.73
N ASN A 231 -11.31 -17.63 36.69
CA ASN A 231 -10.26 -16.92 37.42
C ASN A 231 -8.98 -16.75 36.57
N GLU A 232 -8.73 -17.65 35.63
CA GLU A 232 -7.56 -17.63 34.75
C GLU A 232 -7.80 -16.85 33.44
N LEU A 233 -9.06 -16.76 33.00
CA LEU A 233 -9.42 -16.10 31.75
C LEU A 233 -8.94 -14.63 31.68
N PRO A 234 -9.13 -13.77 32.71
CA PRO A 234 -8.60 -12.40 32.68
C PRO A 234 -7.08 -12.36 32.45
N SER A 235 -6.33 -13.22 33.14
CA SER A 235 -4.87 -13.33 33.01
C SER A 235 -4.44 -13.77 31.60
N LEU A 236 -5.16 -14.71 31.00
CA LEU A 236 -4.92 -15.12 29.62
C LEU A 236 -5.21 -13.98 28.64
N VAL A 237 -6.34 -13.29 28.78
CA VAL A 237 -6.71 -12.14 27.92
C VAL A 237 -5.66 -11.04 28.02
N ASP A 238 -5.18 -10.72 29.22
CA ASP A 238 -4.07 -9.78 29.42
C ASP A 238 -2.81 -10.21 28.69
N THR A 239 -2.45 -11.49 28.79
CA THR A 239 -1.27 -12.05 28.15
C THR A 239 -1.38 -11.97 26.63
N ILE A 240 -2.55 -12.29 26.05
CA ILE A 240 -2.83 -12.20 24.62
C ILE A 240 -2.62 -10.76 24.13
N ILE A 241 -3.23 -9.78 24.80
CA ILE A 241 -3.16 -8.37 24.41
C ILE A 241 -1.71 -7.88 24.49
N LYS A 242 -1.03 -8.08 25.63
CA LYS A 242 0.36 -7.65 25.82
C LYS A 242 1.34 -8.36 24.89
N GLY A 243 1.03 -9.59 24.51
CA GLY A 243 1.82 -10.37 23.55
C GLY A 243 1.68 -9.91 22.11
N ALA A 244 0.57 -9.27 21.75
CA ALA A 244 0.30 -8.79 20.38
C ALA A 244 0.56 -7.28 20.20
N PHE A 245 0.34 -6.46 21.24
CA PHE A 245 0.29 -5.00 21.11
C PHE A 245 1.31 -4.29 22.03
N THR A 246 2.56 -4.21 21.59
CA THR A 246 3.67 -3.64 22.38
C THR A 246 3.56 -2.12 22.62
N PHE A 247 2.90 -1.38 21.71
CA PHE A 247 2.89 0.09 21.71
C PHE A 247 1.55 0.68 22.17
N ILE A 248 0.71 -0.14 22.79
CA ILE A 248 -0.60 0.23 23.30
C ILE A 248 -0.54 0.46 24.81
N LYS A 249 -1.24 1.48 25.29
CA LYS A 249 -1.43 1.68 26.73
C LYS A 249 -2.55 0.78 27.25
N ASP A 250 -2.44 0.34 28.50
CA ASP A 250 -3.37 -0.65 29.07
C ASP A 250 -4.85 -0.19 29.01
N ASP A 251 -5.13 1.11 29.17
CA ASP A 251 -6.47 1.72 29.10
C ASP A 251 -7.09 1.74 27.71
N GLU A 252 -6.28 1.67 26.65
CA GLU A 252 -6.76 1.68 25.26
C GLU A 252 -7.22 0.29 24.80
N SER A 253 -6.83 -0.76 25.53
CA SER A 253 -7.15 -2.16 25.20
C SER A 253 -8.53 -2.63 25.69
N GLN A 254 -9.30 -1.78 26.38
CA GLN A 254 -10.50 -2.20 27.12
C GLN A 254 -11.61 -2.78 26.23
N LYS A 255 -11.80 -2.24 25.03
CA LYS A 255 -12.78 -2.79 24.06
C LYS A 255 -12.38 -4.19 23.61
N LEU A 256 -11.11 -4.38 23.22
CA LEU A 256 -10.60 -5.69 22.81
C LEU A 256 -10.60 -6.69 23.97
N ARG A 257 -10.25 -6.25 25.18
CA ARG A 257 -10.34 -7.06 26.40
C ARG A 257 -11.75 -7.57 26.62
N SER A 258 -12.75 -6.69 26.58
CA SER A 258 -14.16 -7.06 26.70
C SER A 258 -14.60 -8.03 25.59
N ALA A 259 -14.14 -7.81 24.36
CA ALA A 259 -14.39 -8.70 23.23
C ALA A 259 -13.78 -10.09 23.43
N LEU A 260 -12.55 -10.18 23.92
CA LEU A 260 -11.90 -11.46 24.22
C LEU A 260 -12.59 -12.18 25.39
N THR A 261 -13.01 -11.47 26.43
CA THR A 261 -13.70 -12.08 27.58
C THR A 261 -15.08 -12.61 27.20
N ASN A 262 -15.90 -11.83 26.48
CA ASN A 262 -17.33 -12.15 26.30
C ASN A 262 -17.84 -12.07 24.86
N GLY A 263 -17.13 -11.39 23.96
CA GLY A 263 -17.55 -11.19 22.57
C GLY A 263 -17.50 -12.46 21.72
N ASP A 264 -18.20 -12.45 20.58
CA ASP A 264 -18.01 -13.45 19.54
C ASP A 264 -16.75 -13.16 18.70
N SER A 265 -16.47 -14.02 17.72
CA SER A 265 -15.28 -13.86 16.89
C SER A 265 -15.33 -12.63 15.97
N ASN A 266 -16.50 -12.15 15.59
CA ASN A 266 -16.66 -10.93 14.79
C ASN A 266 -16.36 -9.69 15.62
N VAL A 267 -16.81 -9.67 16.89
CA VAL A 267 -16.49 -8.58 17.83
C VAL A 267 -14.97 -8.55 18.10
N ILE A 268 -14.35 -9.71 18.41
CA ILE A 268 -12.89 -9.78 18.60
C ILE A 268 -12.17 -9.28 17.35
N LYS A 269 -12.58 -9.76 16.18
CA LYS A 269 -12.00 -9.38 14.90
C LYS A 269 -12.05 -7.87 14.67
N LYS A 270 -13.21 -7.23 14.91
CA LYS A 270 -13.37 -5.78 14.77
C LYS A 270 -12.42 -5.05 15.73
N GLU A 271 -12.53 -5.31 17.03
CA GLU A 271 -11.76 -4.58 18.04
C GLU A 271 -10.24 -4.83 17.91
N TRP A 272 -9.82 -6.01 17.44
CA TRP A 272 -8.42 -6.32 17.15
C TRP A 272 -7.87 -5.50 15.99
N GLY A 273 -8.66 -5.37 14.91
CA GLY A 273 -8.30 -4.54 13.76
C GLY A 273 -8.18 -3.06 14.13
N LEU A 274 -9.13 -2.55 14.93
CA LEU A 274 -9.10 -1.18 15.42
C LEU A 274 -7.89 -0.93 16.32
N LEU A 275 -7.58 -1.81 17.28
CA LEU A 275 -6.41 -1.66 18.15
C LEU A 275 -5.07 -1.81 17.40
N SER A 276 -5.06 -2.50 16.26
CA SER A 276 -3.86 -2.63 15.43
C SER A 276 -3.40 -1.30 14.84
N TYR A 277 -4.31 -0.36 14.58
CA TYR A 277 -3.95 0.95 14.03
C TYR A 277 -3.09 1.80 14.99
N PRO A 278 -3.54 2.16 16.22
CA PRO A 278 -2.71 2.98 17.12
C PRO A 278 -1.42 2.28 17.53
N ASN A 279 -1.41 0.93 17.60
CA ASN A 279 -0.19 0.16 17.81
C ASN A 279 0.80 0.38 16.65
N TYR A 280 0.31 0.28 15.43
CA TYR A 280 1.09 0.47 14.21
C TYR A 280 1.58 1.91 14.05
N GLN A 281 0.69 2.88 14.30
CA GLN A 281 0.99 4.30 14.24
C GLN A 281 2.13 4.68 15.16
N ARG A 282 2.14 4.23 16.42
CA ARG A 282 3.23 4.53 17.35
C ARG A 282 4.52 3.79 17.04
N MET A 283 4.39 2.54 16.59
CA MET A 283 5.53 1.73 16.21
C MET A 283 6.27 2.29 14.99
N SER A 284 5.52 2.74 13.99
CA SER A 284 6.04 3.28 12.73
C SER A 284 6.16 4.80 12.71
N LYS A 285 5.64 5.49 13.74
CA LYS A 285 5.60 6.93 14.02
C LYS A 285 5.06 7.83 12.88
N PHE A 286 4.08 7.35 12.12
CA PHE A 286 3.37 8.16 11.13
C PHE A 286 2.22 8.97 11.76
N GLU A 287 1.78 10.03 11.07
CA GLU A 287 0.69 10.90 11.51
C GLU A 287 -0.66 10.48 10.91
N SER A 288 -0.65 10.08 9.64
CA SER A 288 -1.85 9.67 8.91
C SER A 288 -1.67 8.38 8.12
N MET A 289 -2.80 7.78 7.73
CA MET A 289 -2.85 6.58 6.89
C MET A 289 -3.59 6.89 5.61
N LEU A 290 -3.02 6.43 4.49
CA LEU A 290 -3.65 6.40 3.19
C LEU A 290 -3.80 4.94 2.74
N LEU A 291 -5.05 4.49 2.62
CA LEU A 291 -5.36 3.21 2.01
C LEU A 291 -5.63 3.38 0.52
N LEU A 292 -5.10 2.49 -0.30
CA LEU A 292 -5.30 2.46 -1.75
C LEU A 292 -5.85 1.08 -2.16
N ASP A 293 -7.00 1.05 -2.84
CA ASP A 293 -7.54 -0.15 -3.50
C ASP A 293 -7.31 -0.03 -5.00
N GLY A 294 -6.17 -0.53 -5.47
CA GLY A 294 -5.82 -0.53 -6.89
C GLY A 294 -6.90 -1.19 -7.77
N PRO A 295 -7.36 -2.42 -7.45
CA PRO A 295 -8.42 -3.08 -8.21
C PRO A 295 -9.72 -2.29 -8.34
N LYS A 296 -10.13 -1.57 -7.28
CA LYS A 296 -11.37 -0.77 -7.30
C LYS A 296 -11.16 0.71 -7.61
N ALA A 297 -9.91 1.16 -7.72
CA ALA A 297 -9.52 2.56 -7.85
C ALA A 297 -10.16 3.47 -6.78
N HIS A 298 -10.11 3.04 -5.51
CA HIS A 298 -10.57 3.81 -4.36
C HIS A 298 -9.45 4.13 -3.39
N SER A 299 -9.51 5.29 -2.75
CA SER A 299 -8.61 5.71 -1.68
C SER A 299 -9.37 6.12 -0.43
N LEU A 300 -8.71 6.05 0.72
CA LEU A 300 -9.21 6.59 1.98
C LEU A 300 -8.06 7.11 2.82
N TYR A 301 -8.17 8.37 3.21
CA TYR A 301 -7.23 9.03 4.11
C TYR A 301 -7.86 9.20 5.49
N PHE A 302 -7.13 8.87 6.56
CA PHE A 302 -7.61 9.05 7.93
C PHE A 302 -6.47 9.14 8.95
N THR A 303 -6.78 9.78 10.07
CA THR A 303 -5.92 9.88 11.28
C THR A 303 -6.50 9.14 12.48
N ASP A 304 -7.77 8.72 12.38
CA ASP A 304 -8.49 7.97 13.41
C ASP A 304 -9.22 6.79 12.76
N VAL A 305 -8.84 5.58 13.14
CA VAL A 305 -9.43 4.34 12.61
C VAL A 305 -10.88 4.14 13.03
N GLU A 306 -11.29 4.69 14.19
CA GLU A 306 -12.67 4.54 14.70
C GLU A 306 -13.65 5.27 13.78
N ALA A 307 -13.27 6.45 13.30
CA ALA A 307 -14.05 7.26 12.36
C ALA A 307 -14.32 6.56 11.02
N VAL A 308 -13.49 5.59 10.65
CA VAL A 308 -13.60 4.81 9.40
C VAL A 308 -13.93 3.34 9.65
N SER A 309 -14.23 2.96 10.89
CA SER A 309 -14.42 1.55 11.27
C SER A 309 -15.53 0.84 10.49
N SER A 310 -16.57 1.56 10.04
CA SER A 310 -17.68 1.02 9.27
C SER A 310 -17.33 0.67 7.82
N ILE A 311 -16.26 1.25 7.28
CA ILE A 311 -15.79 1.04 5.89
C ILE A 311 -14.56 0.14 5.82
N LEU A 312 -14.05 -0.32 6.96
CA LEU A 312 -12.95 -1.28 7.04
C LEU A 312 -13.47 -2.70 7.27
N LYS A 313 -13.03 -3.60 6.40
CA LYS A 313 -13.16 -5.04 6.57
C LYS A 313 -11.87 -5.60 7.14
N VAL A 314 -11.94 -6.05 8.38
CA VAL A 314 -10.83 -6.76 9.03
C VAL A 314 -10.81 -8.22 8.56
N GLY A 315 -9.65 -8.87 8.54
CA GLY A 315 -9.46 -10.32 8.34
C GLY A 315 -9.53 -11.08 9.66
N GLN A 316 -9.41 -12.41 9.65
CA GLN A 316 -9.44 -13.19 10.90
C GLN A 316 -8.09 -13.06 11.64
N PRO A 317 -8.02 -12.49 12.85
CA PRO A 317 -6.77 -12.47 13.62
C PRO A 317 -6.49 -13.81 14.29
N TYR A 318 -5.22 -14.01 14.60
CA TYR A 318 -4.73 -15.03 15.51
C TYR A 318 -4.43 -14.41 16.87
N VAL A 319 -5.04 -14.96 17.92
CA VAL A 319 -4.72 -14.57 19.31
C VAL A 319 -3.37 -15.14 19.75
N CYS A 320 -2.90 -16.21 19.09
CA CYS A 320 -1.58 -16.79 19.22
C CYS A 320 -1.19 -17.42 17.89
N GLY A 321 0.01 -17.22 17.37
CA GLY A 321 0.44 -17.88 16.13
C GLY A 321 1.60 -17.17 15.44
N PRO A 322 1.84 -17.49 14.14
CA PRO A 322 2.85 -16.82 13.35
C PRO A 322 2.59 -15.31 13.33
N ASP A 323 3.65 -14.53 13.51
CA ASP A 323 3.60 -13.08 13.63
C ASP A 323 2.73 -12.38 12.58
N GLN A 324 2.83 -12.78 11.31
CA GLN A 324 2.05 -12.20 10.21
C GLN A 324 0.53 -12.48 10.29
N GLN A 325 0.11 -13.46 11.09
CA GLN A 325 -1.30 -13.84 11.27
C GLN A 325 -1.91 -13.23 12.53
N VAL A 326 -1.07 -12.78 13.47
CA VAL A 326 -1.52 -12.08 14.68
C VAL A 326 -2.24 -10.80 14.30
N HIS A 327 -1.65 -9.99 13.41
CA HIS A 327 -2.32 -8.82 12.86
C HIS A 327 -3.05 -9.18 11.55
N PRO A 328 -4.38 -8.98 11.51
CA PRO A 328 -5.19 -9.36 10.36
C PRO A 328 -4.96 -8.43 9.17
N GLN A 329 -5.30 -8.90 7.97
CA GLN A 329 -5.42 -8.04 6.81
C GLN A 329 -6.56 -7.04 6.98
N ILE A 330 -6.39 -5.85 6.46
CA ILE A 330 -7.40 -4.79 6.45
C ILE A 330 -7.71 -4.47 4.98
N GLU A 331 -8.99 -4.43 4.66
CA GLU A 331 -9.50 -4.13 3.33
C GLU A 331 -10.64 -3.12 3.37
N PHE A 332 -10.95 -2.53 2.23
CA PHE A 332 -12.15 -1.75 2.02
C PHE A 332 -13.40 -2.64 2.02
N ALA A 333 -14.41 -2.23 2.77
CA ALA A 333 -15.74 -2.84 2.81
C ALA A 333 -16.72 -2.17 1.82
N ILE A 334 -16.25 -1.85 0.62
CA ILE A 334 -17.00 -1.09 -0.41
C ILE A 334 -17.24 -1.94 -1.63
#